data_AF-A0A0E3S1Y1-F1
#
_entry.id   AF-A0A0E3S1Y1-F1
#
_cell.length_a   1.000
_cell.length_b   1.000
_cell.length_c   1.000
_cell.angle_alpha   90.00
_cell.angle_beta   90.00
_cell.angle_gamma   90.00
#
_symmetry.space_group_name_H-M   'P 1'
#
loop_
_entity.id
_entity.type
_entity.pdbx_description
1 polymer ?
#
loop_
_entity_poly.entity_id
_entity_poly.type
_entity_poly.pdbx_seq_one_letter_code
_entity_poly.pdbx_strand_id
1 'polypeptide(L)'
;MPYFAYGRAYIRTSDEDKPLSVKELENLILQKNKDQLKWDRSICKESGLEDIDEEKVRFFLREAGREYSGLENSLKKLKLIDAGKLTNTAVILFGKNPEDFFPNARLRCAVFATNDTSYIIDMQDYTGDLFYLIGEAEKYILKNIHIGMRLEGLKRIDVPEIAKEAIREAVINAFCHRDYYEYDSVNVAIFKNRVEIRNKGLLYGGLTIEQIKTEMVSERRNELIAEIFHEIHWIEKWGRGIRLILSMEPEADFKEVGTQFIVTFKRKYFEENEEKVGEGKVEKEVEKEVEKEVEKEVERQVEKLTETQKLMLRLVKESPYISIKEMSEIIGIRTSSIDKNIQTLKKKGLIKRVGPARGGHWEAIEK
;
A
#
# COMPACT_ATOMS: atom_id res chain seq x y z
N MET A 1 45.31 7.51 -5.94
CA MET A 1 44.23 6.92 -6.77
C MET A 1 44.18 5.42 -6.51
N PRO A 2 43.00 4.78 -6.50
CA PRO A 2 42.94 3.33 -6.38
C PRO A 2 43.56 2.66 -7.61
N TYR A 3 44.21 1.52 -7.42
CA TYR A 3 44.78 0.72 -8.49
C TYR A 3 44.63 -0.77 -8.18
N PHE A 4 44.74 -1.62 -9.22
CA PHE A 4 44.66 -3.05 -9.07
C PHE A 4 46.07 -3.67 -9.12
N ALA A 5 46.35 -4.54 -8.15
CA ALA A 5 47.56 -5.38 -8.14
C ALA A 5 47.17 -6.77 -7.63
N TYR A 6 47.71 -7.83 -8.25
CA TYR A 6 47.44 -9.22 -7.85
C TYR A 6 45.95 -9.58 -7.71
N GLY A 7 45.08 -8.98 -8.55
CA GLY A 7 43.63 -9.22 -8.51
C GLY A 7 42.89 -8.58 -7.33
N ARG A 8 43.53 -7.68 -6.56
CA ARG A 8 42.91 -6.92 -5.46
C ARG A 8 43.07 -5.43 -5.69
N ALA A 9 42.09 -4.65 -5.21
CA ALA A 9 42.17 -3.20 -5.25
C ALA A 9 42.98 -2.68 -4.06
N TYR A 10 43.83 -1.68 -4.30
CA TYR A 10 44.63 -1.00 -3.30
C TYR A 10 44.45 0.51 -3.42
N ILE A 11 44.63 1.23 -2.32
CA ILE A 11 44.76 2.68 -2.30
C ILE A 11 46.06 3.07 -1.60
N ARG A 12 46.81 3.97 -2.23
CA ARG A 12 47.98 4.56 -1.60
C ARG A 12 47.58 5.66 -0.63
N THR A 13 47.90 5.49 0.64
CA THR A 13 47.74 6.48 1.71
C THR A 13 49.11 6.84 2.24
N SER A 14 49.57 8.05 1.92
CA SER A 14 50.93 8.53 2.18
C SER A 14 51.98 7.54 1.62
N ASP A 15 52.71 6.85 2.50
CA ASP A 15 53.83 5.98 2.14
C ASP A 15 53.47 4.48 2.09
N GLU A 16 52.20 4.13 2.35
CA GLU A 16 51.75 2.73 2.39
C GLU A 16 50.63 2.43 1.39
N ASP A 17 50.63 1.20 0.89
CA ASP A 17 49.59 0.66 0.03
C ASP A 17 48.60 -0.17 0.85
N LYS A 18 47.39 0.36 1.03
CA LYS A 18 46.36 -0.28 1.83
C LYS A 18 45.40 -1.06 0.93
N PRO A 19 45.16 -2.36 1.17
CA PRO A 19 44.16 -3.11 0.42
C PRO A 19 42.76 -2.53 0.69
N LEU A 20 41.98 -2.34 -0.37
CA LEU A 20 40.58 -1.93 -0.28
C LEU A 20 39.69 -3.18 -0.21
N SER A 21 38.76 -3.18 0.73
CA SER A 21 37.63 -4.11 0.69
C SER A 21 36.71 -3.79 -0.49
N VAL A 22 35.88 -4.75 -0.89
CA VAL A 22 34.86 -4.56 -1.94
C VAL A 22 33.96 -3.37 -1.62
N LYS A 23 33.53 -3.24 -0.35
CA LYS A 23 32.67 -2.16 0.12
C LYS A 23 33.36 -0.80 0.11
N GLU A 24 34.65 -0.74 0.45
CA GLU A 24 35.42 0.51 0.36
C GLU A 24 35.68 0.93 -1.09
N LEU A 25 35.98 -0.03 -1.98
CA LEU A 25 36.13 0.24 -3.41
C LEU A 25 34.82 0.75 -4.02
N GLU A 26 33.70 0.10 -3.72
CA GLU A 26 32.36 0.51 -4.12
C GLU A 26 32.05 1.94 -3.63
N ASN A 27 32.25 2.22 -2.34
CA ASN A 27 32.07 3.56 -1.78
C ASN A 27 32.97 4.61 -2.46
N LEU A 28 34.20 4.25 -2.81
CA LEU A 28 35.15 5.18 -3.42
C LEU A 28 34.79 5.47 -4.89
N ILE A 29 34.25 4.49 -5.61
CA ILE A 29 33.69 4.67 -6.96
C ILE A 29 32.44 5.56 -6.88
N LEU A 30 31.54 5.30 -5.93
CA LEU A 30 30.32 6.08 -5.72
C LEU A 30 30.61 7.52 -5.31
N GLN A 31 31.58 7.75 -4.40
CA GLN A 31 31.96 9.11 -3.99
C GLN A 31 32.65 9.89 -5.10
N LYS A 32 33.53 9.26 -5.88
CA LYS A 32 34.21 9.95 -6.99
C LYS A 32 33.27 10.35 -8.11
N ASN A 33 32.20 9.59 -8.33
CA ASN A 33 31.23 9.86 -9.39
C ASN A 33 29.95 10.51 -8.85
N LYS A 34 29.90 10.92 -7.58
CA LYS A 34 28.69 11.38 -6.89
C LYS A 34 28.01 12.56 -7.59
N ASP A 35 28.78 13.43 -8.24
CA ASP A 35 28.26 14.58 -9.00
C ASP A 35 27.97 14.24 -10.47
N GLN A 36 28.68 13.28 -11.08
CA GLN A 36 28.42 12.80 -12.45
C GLN A 36 27.23 11.84 -12.54
N LEU A 37 26.81 11.23 -11.42
CA LEU A 37 25.69 10.29 -11.33
C LEU A 37 24.36 10.96 -10.94
N LYS A 38 24.38 12.26 -10.62
CA LYS A 38 23.17 13.00 -10.28
C LYS A 38 22.45 13.43 -11.54
N TRP A 39 21.39 12.68 -11.87
CA TRP A 39 20.58 12.92 -13.06
C TRP A 39 20.06 14.35 -13.14
N ASP A 40 19.56 14.88 -12.03
CA ASP A 40 18.91 16.18 -11.93
C ASP A 40 19.81 17.38 -12.26
N ARG A 41 21.11 17.27 -11.96
CA ARG A 41 22.15 18.27 -12.27
C ARG A 41 22.85 18.04 -13.60
N SER A 42 22.63 16.89 -14.23
CA SER A 42 23.22 16.60 -15.54
C SER A 42 22.71 17.58 -16.59
N ILE A 43 23.57 17.93 -17.55
CA ILE A 43 23.23 18.82 -18.65
C ILE A 43 22.27 18.12 -19.63
N CYS A 44 21.13 18.74 -19.91
CA CYS A 44 20.24 18.32 -20.98
C CYS A 44 20.78 18.84 -22.31
N LYS A 45 21.59 18.02 -23.00
CA LYS A 45 22.40 18.42 -24.16
C LYS A 45 21.58 18.92 -25.35
N GLU A 46 20.35 18.43 -25.47
CA GLU A 46 19.47 18.67 -26.63
C GLU A 46 18.58 19.89 -26.42
N SER A 47 18.54 20.46 -25.21
CA SER A 47 17.69 21.60 -24.86
C SER A 47 18.38 22.96 -24.96
N GLY A 48 17.60 24.00 -25.29
CA GLY A 48 17.96 25.41 -25.29
C GLY A 48 17.02 26.27 -24.45
N LEU A 49 17.36 27.55 -24.26
CA LEU A 49 16.53 28.49 -23.48
C LEU A 49 15.12 28.67 -24.07
N GLU A 50 15.00 28.49 -25.39
CA GLU A 50 13.76 28.52 -26.16
C GLU A 50 12.76 27.43 -25.74
N ASP A 51 13.24 26.32 -25.16
CA ASP A 51 12.41 25.21 -24.70
C ASP A 51 11.78 25.48 -23.34
N ILE A 52 12.24 26.52 -22.63
CA ILE A 52 11.73 26.90 -21.31
C ILE A 52 10.52 27.81 -21.44
N ASP A 53 9.49 27.49 -20.66
CA ASP A 53 8.31 28.32 -20.42
C ASP A 53 8.66 29.45 -19.44
N GLU A 54 8.92 30.63 -19.99
CA GLU A 54 9.28 31.81 -19.22
C GLU A 54 8.16 32.28 -18.27
N GLU A 55 6.90 32.12 -18.65
CA GLU A 55 5.76 32.49 -17.79
C GLU A 55 5.69 31.59 -16.56
N LYS A 56 5.98 30.29 -16.73
CA LYS A 56 6.08 29.33 -15.61
C LYS A 56 7.22 29.68 -14.66
N VAL A 57 8.37 30.09 -15.18
CA VAL A 57 9.50 30.57 -14.36
C VAL A 57 9.13 31.85 -13.61
N ARG A 58 8.45 32.81 -14.25
CA ARG A 58 7.96 34.03 -13.61
C ARG A 58 6.98 33.73 -12.49
N PHE A 59 6.01 32.85 -12.74
CA PHE A 59 5.07 32.39 -11.74
C PHE A 59 5.78 31.75 -10.55
N PHE A 60 6.68 30.80 -10.81
CA PHE A 60 7.46 30.13 -9.77
C PHE A 60 8.26 31.11 -8.90
N LEU A 61 8.97 32.05 -9.51
CA LEU A 61 9.75 33.04 -8.76
C LEU A 61 8.87 33.91 -7.86
N ARG A 62 7.67 34.28 -8.34
CA ARG A 62 6.70 35.02 -7.53
C ARG A 62 6.27 34.21 -6.30
N GLU A 63 5.92 32.93 -6.48
CA GLU A 63 5.55 32.05 -5.36
C GLU A 63 6.71 31.82 -4.39
N ALA A 64 7.94 31.75 -4.91
CA ALA A 64 9.16 31.64 -4.10
C ALA A 64 9.60 32.97 -3.46
N GLY A 65 8.88 34.08 -3.67
CA GLY A 65 9.25 35.40 -3.15
C GLY A 65 10.55 35.97 -3.73
N ARG A 66 10.91 35.58 -4.96
CA ARG A 66 12.13 35.98 -5.67
C ARG A 66 11.83 36.93 -6.83
N GLU A 67 12.75 37.85 -7.10
CA GLU A 67 12.63 38.78 -8.23
C GLU A 67 13.02 38.12 -9.56
N TYR A 68 12.23 38.40 -10.60
CA TYR A 68 12.57 38.03 -11.97
C TYR A 68 13.61 39.01 -12.55
N SER A 69 14.72 38.47 -13.06
CA SER A 69 15.84 39.29 -13.54
C SER A 69 16.32 38.90 -14.95
N GLY A 70 15.38 38.44 -15.79
CA GLY A 70 15.65 37.84 -17.10
C GLY A 70 15.80 36.33 -17.02
N LEU A 71 15.33 35.60 -18.05
CA LEU A 71 15.15 34.15 -18.03
C LEU A 71 16.45 33.43 -17.65
N GLU A 72 17.52 33.66 -18.41
CA GLU A 72 18.81 33.01 -18.19
C GLU A 72 19.39 33.31 -16.80
N ASN A 73 19.33 34.57 -16.37
CA ASN A 73 19.86 34.99 -15.08
C ASN A 73 19.05 34.40 -13.91
N SER A 74 17.73 34.35 -14.05
CA SER A 74 16.84 33.72 -13.09
C SER A 74 17.11 32.22 -12.97
N LEU A 75 17.26 31.51 -14.10
CA LEU A 75 17.62 30.08 -14.11
C LEU A 75 19.01 29.83 -13.50
N LYS A 76 20.01 30.68 -13.80
CA LYS A 76 21.35 30.62 -13.17
C LYS A 76 21.29 30.77 -11.66
N LYS A 77 20.52 31.73 -11.13
CA LYS A 77 20.32 31.93 -9.68
C LYS A 77 19.68 30.73 -9.00
N LEU A 78 18.91 29.94 -9.74
CA LEU A 78 18.30 28.69 -9.28
C LEU A 78 19.18 27.45 -9.53
N LYS A 79 20.42 27.62 -10.04
CA LYS A 79 21.33 26.54 -10.45
C LYS A 79 20.75 25.62 -11.54
N LEU A 80 19.83 26.13 -12.34
CA LEU A 80 19.19 25.43 -13.46
C LEU A 80 19.98 25.57 -14.77
N ILE A 81 21.06 26.36 -14.75
CA ILE A 81 22.02 26.48 -15.83
C ILE A 81 23.40 26.17 -15.28
N ASP A 82 24.11 25.25 -15.93
CA ASP A 82 25.50 24.92 -15.68
C ASP A 82 26.31 25.01 -16.98
N ALA A 83 27.48 25.65 -16.92
CA ALA A 83 28.33 25.93 -18.08
C ALA A 83 27.58 26.52 -19.31
N GLY A 84 26.55 27.36 -19.05
CA GLY A 84 25.74 27.99 -20.10
C GLY A 84 24.71 27.07 -20.76
N LYS A 85 24.50 25.86 -20.24
CA LYS A 85 23.50 24.90 -20.72
C LYS A 85 22.49 24.57 -19.63
N LEU A 86 21.29 24.16 -20.03
CA LEU A 86 20.23 23.78 -19.10
C LEU A 86 20.54 22.45 -18.42
N THR A 87 20.20 22.35 -17.15
CA THR A 87 20.18 21.07 -16.43
C THR A 87 18.90 20.30 -16.72
N ASN A 88 18.91 18.99 -16.48
CA ASN A 88 17.69 18.17 -16.59
C ASN A 88 16.56 18.71 -15.70
N THR A 89 16.89 19.23 -14.51
CA THR A 89 15.89 19.87 -13.62
C THR A 89 15.23 21.08 -14.27
N ALA A 90 15.98 21.90 -15.02
CA ALA A 90 15.43 23.06 -15.70
C ALA A 90 14.34 22.66 -16.70
N VAL A 91 14.65 21.65 -17.49
CA VAL A 91 13.75 21.15 -18.54
C VAL A 91 12.54 20.44 -17.92
N ILE A 92 12.73 19.52 -16.97
CA ILE A 92 11.61 18.74 -16.42
C ILE A 92 10.62 19.56 -15.56
N LEU A 93 11.05 20.71 -15.03
CA LEU A 93 10.20 21.60 -14.22
C LEU A 93 9.63 22.78 -15.01
N PHE A 94 10.40 23.31 -15.97
CA PHE A 94 10.05 24.55 -16.66
C PHE A 94 10.03 24.42 -18.18
N GLY A 95 10.25 23.23 -18.73
CA GLY A 95 10.09 22.99 -20.17
C GLY A 95 8.66 23.21 -20.64
N LYS A 96 8.52 23.63 -21.90
CA LYS A 96 7.24 23.68 -22.61
C LYS A 96 6.71 22.27 -22.90
N ASN A 97 7.59 21.39 -23.39
CA ASN A 97 7.31 19.98 -23.68
C ASN A 97 8.45 19.09 -23.11
N PRO A 98 8.57 18.95 -21.77
CA PRO A 98 9.65 18.17 -21.16
C PRO A 98 9.66 16.69 -21.59
N GLU A 99 8.53 16.14 -22.02
CA GLU A 99 8.41 14.77 -22.52
C GLU A 99 9.22 14.52 -23.80
N ASP A 100 9.52 15.56 -24.59
CA ASP A 100 10.36 15.44 -25.79
C ASP A 100 11.81 15.09 -25.41
N PHE A 101 12.26 15.52 -24.23
CA PHE A 101 13.59 15.26 -23.68
C PHE A 101 13.62 14.06 -22.73
N PHE A 102 12.54 13.87 -21.97
CA PHE A 102 12.41 12.79 -20.98
C PHE A 102 11.10 12.03 -21.16
N PRO A 103 11.00 11.10 -22.13
CA PRO A 103 9.76 10.35 -22.40
C PRO A 103 9.29 9.47 -21.21
N ASN A 104 10.18 9.19 -20.26
CA ASN A 104 9.91 8.45 -19.03
C ASN A 104 9.46 9.35 -17.85
N ALA A 105 9.54 10.68 -17.97
CA ALA A 105 9.03 11.60 -16.97
C ALA A 105 7.52 11.81 -17.15
N ARG A 106 6.73 10.77 -16.85
CA ARG A 106 5.27 10.78 -17.02
C ARG A 106 4.56 10.18 -15.82
N LEU A 107 3.26 10.45 -15.73
CA LEU A 107 2.36 9.89 -14.73
C LEU A 107 1.39 8.93 -15.42
N ARG A 108 1.22 7.75 -14.83
CA ARG A 108 0.17 6.80 -15.22
C ARG A 108 -0.74 6.55 -14.03
N CYS A 109 -2.03 6.73 -14.24
CA CYS A 109 -3.05 6.52 -13.24
C CYS A 109 -3.99 5.42 -13.70
N ALA A 110 -4.37 4.51 -12.81
CA ALA A 110 -5.34 3.47 -13.11
C ALA A 110 -6.26 3.20 -11.91
N VAL A 111 -7.53 2.92 -12.19
CA VAL A 111 -8.52 2.42 -11.23
C VAL A 111 -8.82 0.96 -11.56
N PHE A 112 -8.80 0.10 -10.55
CA PHE A 112 -9.08 -1.33 -10.66
C PHE A 112 -10.37 -1.68 -9.91
N ALA A 113 -11.20 -2.56 -10.48
CA ALA A 113 -12.43 -3.01 -9.82
C ALA A 113 -12.17 -4.02 -8.68
N THR A 114 -11.01 -4.65 -8.70
CA THR A 114 -10.59 -5.71 -7.78
C THR A 114 -9.43 -5.24 -6.90
N ASN A 115 -8.96 -6.11 -6.02
CA ASN A 115 -7.75 -5.89 -5.21
C ASN A 115 -6.46 -6.25 -5.98
N ASP A 116 -6.58 -6.64 -7.26
CA ASP A 116 -5.50 -7.01 -8.18
C ASP A 116 -5.64 -6.24 -9.51
N THR A 117 -4.77 -6.55 -10.48
CA THR A 117 -4.74 -5.86 -11.78
C THR A 117 -5.59 -6.53 -12.86
N SER A 118 -6.50 -7.44 -12.50
CA SER A 118 -7.27 -8.22 -13.48
C SER A 118 -8.33 -7.41 -14.23
N TYR A 119 -8.88 -6.37 -13.60
CA TYR A 119 -9.96 -5.56 -14.18
C TYR A 119 -9.70 -4.07 -14.01
N ILE A 120 -9.40 -3.39 -15.12
CA ILE A 120 -9.19 -1.93 -15.17
C ILE A 120 -10.53 -1.25 -15.46
N ILE A 121 -10.90 -0.28 -14.62
CA ILE A 121 -12.09 0.58 -14.78
C ILE A 121 -11.73 1.86 -15.56
N ASP A 122 -10.64 2.51 -15.17
CA ASP A 122 -10.17 3.76 -15.76
C ASP A 122 -8.65 3.73 -15.86
N MET A 123 -8.11 4.36 -16.89
CA MET A 123 -6.67 4.51 -17.07
C MET A 123 -6.38 5.82 -17.82
N GLN A 124 -5.50 6.63 -17.24
CA GLN A 124 -5.08 7.91 -17.80
C GLN A 124 -3.57 8.06 -17.71
N ASP A 125 -2.95 8.44 -18.83
CA ASP A 125 -1.53 8.78 -18.93
C ASP A 125 -1.42 10.30 -19.09
N TYR A 126 -0.50 10.91 -18.33
CA TYR A 126 -0.23 12.35 -18.37
C TYR A 126 1.25 12.60 -18.66
N THR A 127 1.51 13.58 -19.53
CA THR A 127 2.83 14.13 -19.83
C THR A 127 2.86 15.63 -19.50
N GLY A 128 4.05 16.17 -19.31
CA GLY A 128 4.27 17.56 -18.94
C GLY A 128 5.27 17.71 -17.80
N ASP A 129 5.37 18.92 -17.26
CA ASP A 129 6.31 19.22 -16.19
C ASP A 129 5.88 18.62 -14.85
N LEU A 130 6.83 18.48 -13.91
CA LEU A 130 6.52 17.83 -12.63
C LEU A 130 5.48 18.56 -11.79
N PHE A 131 5.35 19.90 -11.88
CA PHE A 131 4.32 20.61 -11.12
C PHE A 131 2.92 20.21 -11.62
N TYR A 132 2.76 20.13 -12.94
CA TYR A 132 1.54 19.63 -13.57
C TYR A 132 1.27 18.16 -13.21
N LEU A 133 2.26 17.28 -13.36
CA LEU A 133 2.08 15.85 -13.06
C LEU A 133 1.73 15.59 -11.59
N ILE A 134 2.36 16.30 -10.66
CA ILE A 134 2.03 16.21 -9.22
C ILE A 134 0.58 16.63 -8.97
N GLY A 135 0.14 17.75 -9.57
CA GLY A 135 -1.23 18.23 -9.45
C GLY A 135 -2.27 17.26 -10.03
N GLU A 136 -2.00 16.69 -11.21
CA GLU A 136 -2.92 15.72 -11.81
C GLU A 136 -2.95 14.40 -11.03
N ALA A 137 -1.84 13.94 -10.44
CA ALA A 137 -1.85 12.77 -9.56
C ALA A 137 -2.74 12.99 -8.33
N GLU A 138 -2.57 14.11 -7.62
CA GLU A 138 -3.40 14.46 -6.46
C GLU A 138 -4.88 14.53 -6.85
N LYS A 139 -5.20 15.24 -7.94
CA LYS A 139 -6.56 15.39 -8.46
C LYS A 139 -7.18 14.05 -8.87
N TYR A 140 -6.42 13.19 -9.54
CA TYR A 140 -6.88 11.87 -9.96
C TYR A 140 -7.18 10.97 -8.76
N ILE A 141 -6.31 10.97 -7.74
CA ILE A 141 -6.56 10.23 -6.50
C ILE A 141 -7.83 10.73 -5.84
N LEU A 142 -7.93 12.04 -5.57
CA LEU A 142 -9.09 12.62 -4.90
C LEU A 142 -10.41 12.39 -5.65
N LYS A 143 -10.40 12.39 -6.98
CA LYS A 143 -11.58 12.11 -7.81
C LYS A 143 -12.06 10.65 -7.69
N ASN A 144 -11.17 9.72 -7.39
CA ASN A 144 -11.43 8.28 -7.46
C ASN A 144 -11.44 7.58 -6.08
N ILE A 145 -11.21 8.33 -5.00
CA ILE A 145 -11.40 7.87 -3.62
C ILE A 145 -12.73 8.38 -3.06
N HIS A 146 -13.20 7.76 -1.98
CA HIS A 146 -14.40 8.23 -1.30
C HIS A 146 -14.16 9.56 -0.59
N ILE A 147 -15.10 10.47 -0.75
CA ILE A 147 -15.12 11.75 -0.05
C ILE A 147 -16.36 11.77 0.84
N GLY A 148 -16.14 11.68 2.14
CA GLY A 148 -17.16 11.87 3.16
C GLY A 148 -17.46 13.35 3.38
N MET A 149 -18.38 13.63 4.31
CA MET A 149 -18.69 15.00 4.71
C MET A 149 -18.76 15.13 6.23
N ARG A 150 -18.28 16.25 6.75
CA ARG A 150 -18.44 16.66 8.15
C ARG A 150 -18.94 18.11 8.22
N LEU A 151 -19.70 18.43 9.26
CA LEU A 151 -20.08 19.81 9.57
C LEU A 151 -19.09 20.41 10.57
N GLU A 152 -18.51 21.56 10.23
CA GLU A 152 -17.81 22.44 11.17
C GLU A 152 -18.60 23.73 11.32
N GLY A 153 -19.27 23.87 12.47
CA GLY A 153 -20.27 24.91 12.69
C GLY A 153 -21.40 24.81 11.65
N LEU A 154 -21.57 25.86 10.84
CA LEU A 154 -22.57 25.91 9.76
C LEU A 154 -21.99 25.55 8.39
N LYS A 155 -20.70 25.20 8.29
CA LYS A 155 -20.05 24.89 7.01
C LYS A 155 -19.92 23.39 6.83
N ARG A 156 -20.33 22.92 5.66
CA ARG A 156 -20.01 21.57 5.19
C ARG A 156 -18.56 21.55 4.72
N ILE A 157 -17.81 20.56 5.19
CA ILE A 157 -16.44 20.28 4.79
C ILE A 157 -16.38 18.86 4.27
N ASP A 158 -15.85 18.71 3.06
CA ASP A 158 -15.60 17.42 2.44
C ASP A 158 -14.33 16.81 3.04
N VAL A 159 -14.42 15.56 3.48
CA VAL A 159 -13.35 14.84 4.18
C VAL A 159 -13.01 13.57 3.39
N PRO A 160 -11.92 13.57 2.60
CA PRO A 160 -11.49 12.38 1.86
C PRO A 160 -11.14 11.21 2.77
N GLU A 161 -11.30 9.97 2.28
CA GLU A 161 -10.99 8.76 3.06
C GLU A 161 -9.48 8.59 3.36
N ILE A 162 -8.62 9.26 2.59
CA ILE A 162 -7.18 9.36 2.81
C ILE A 162 -6.82 10.85 2.90
N ALA A 163 -6.08 11.24 3.94
CA ALA A 163 -5.68 12.63 4.16
C ALA A 163 -4.99 13.23 2.93
N LYS A 164 -5.46 14.41 2.50
CA LYS A 164 -4.96 15.12 1.31
C LYS A 164 -3.47 15.44 1.45
N GLU A 165 -3.05 15.84 2.64
CA GLU A 165 -1.66 16.16 2.98
C GLU A 165 -0.76 14.93 2.83
N ALA A 166 -1.24 13.75 3.23
CA ALA A 166 -0.48 12.51 3.09
C ALA A 166 -0.34 12.07 1.63
N ILE A 167 -1.42 12.20 0.83
CA ILE A 167 -1.39 11.97 -0.62
C ILE A 167 -0.37 12.89 -1.27
N ARG A 168 -0.48 14.20 -1.01
CA ARG A 168 0.41 15.21 -1.58
C ARG A 168 1.87 14.92 -1.27
N GLU A 169 2.19 14.62 -0.01
CA GLU A 169 3.55 14.27 0.42
C GLU A 169 4.07 13.01 -0.30
N ALA A 170 3.25 11.95 -0.40
CA ALA A 170 3.64 10.72 -1.08
C ALA A 170 3.86 10.91 -2.59
N VAL A 171 3.01 11.69 -3.25
CA VAL A 171 3.16 12.02 -4.69
C VAL A 171 4.43 12.84 -4.91
N ILE A 172 4.64 13.91 -4.14
CA ILE A 172 5.84 14.73 -4.28
C ILE A 172 7.11 13.90 -4.04
N ASN A 173 7.11 13.05 -3.01
CA ASN A 173 8.23 12.16 -2.74
C ASN A 173 8.48 11.17 -3.88
N ALA A 174 7.43 10.64 -4.51
CA ALA A 174 7.55 9.75 -5.66
C ALA A 174 8.31 10.42 -6.83
N PHE A 175 8.08 11.71 -7.10
CA PHE A 175 8.80 12.46 -8.14
C PHE A 175 10.19 12.94 -7.69
N CYS A 176 10.36 13.33 -6.42
CA CYS A 176 11.65 13.75 -5.86
C CYS A 176 12.68 12.63 -5.79
N HIS A 177 12.25 11.42 -5.44
CA HIS A 177 13.13 10.28 -5.19
C HIS A 177 13.22 9.30 -6.36
N ARG A 178 12.49 9.57 -7.46
CA ARG A 178 12.49 8.74 -8.66
C ARG A 178 13.89 8.60 -9.26
N ASP A 179 14.22 7.38 -9.69
CA ASP A 179 15.34 7.16 -10.57
C ASP A 179 14.96 7.51 -12.02
N TYR A 180 15.49 8.64 -12.52
CA TYR A 180 15.19 9.14 -13.85
C TYR A 180 16.02 8.51 -14.97
N TYR A 181 17.02 7.68 -14.66
CA TYR A 181 17.69 6.86 -15.66
C TYR A 181 16.85 5.65 -16.07
N GLU A 182 15.95 5.20 -15.21
CA GLU A 182 15.09 4.04 -15.45
C GLU A 182 13.85 4.41 -16.29
N TYR A 183 13.54 3.54 -17.27
CA TYR A 183 12.35 3.65 -18.11
C TYR A 183 11.12 3.10 -17.37
N ASP A 184 10.26 4.00 -16.89
CA ASP A 184 8.89 3.75 -16.40
C ASP A 184 8.22 5.09 -16.08
N SER A 185 6.97 5.12 -15.64
CA SER A 185 6.29 6.29 -15.08
C SER A 185 6.28 6.30 -13.55
N VAL A 186 5.90 7.42 -12.95
CA VAL A 186 5.24 7.35 -11.63
C VAL A 186 3.87 6.75 -11.86
N ASN A 187 3.51 5.72 -11.09
CA ASN A 187 2.26 4.99 -11.26
C ASN A 187 1.37 5.19 -10.02
N VAL A 188 0.15 5.65 -10.23
CA VAL A 188 -0.91 5.69 -9.23
C VAL A 188 -1.89 4.57 -9.54
N ALA A 189 -2.00 3.60 -8.64
CA ALA A 189 -2.91 2.48 -8.78
C ALA A 189 -3.96 2.51 -7.66
N ILE A 190 -5.22 2.73 -8.03
CA ILE A 190 -6.34 2.81 -7.10
C ILE A 190 -7.10 1.48 -7.20
N PHE A 191 -6.91 0.63 -6.21
CA PHE A 191 -7.64 -0.62 -6.06
C PHE A 191 -8.90 -0.40 -5.24
N LYS A 192 -9.73 -1.44 -5.15
CA LYS A 192 -10.88 -1.43 -4.26
C LYS A 192 -10.46 -1.13 -2.80
N ASN A 193 -9.49 -1.84 -2.24
CA ASN A 193 -9.13 -1.68 -0.82
C ASN A 193 -7.96 -0.71 -0.51
N ARG A 194 -7.24 -0.20 -1.51
CA ARG A 194 -6.04 0.61 -1.29
C ARG A 194 -5.71 1.53 -2.46
N VAL A 195 -4.92 2.56 -2.18
CA VAL A 195 -4.24 3.40 -3.19
C VAL A 195 -2.74 3.14 -3.07
N GLU A 196 -2.09 2.89 -4.19
CA GLU A 196 -0.65 2.71 -4.26
C GLU A 196 -0.01 3.77 -5.14
N ILE A 197 1.02 4.43 -4.63
CA ILE A 197 1.91 5.31 -5.39
C ILE A 197 3.23 4.57 -5.57
N ARG A 198 3.56 4.25 -6.81
CA ARG A 198 4.71 3.43 -7.18
C ARG A 198 5.68 4.26 -8.01
N ASN A 199 6.94 4.28 -7.61
CA ASN A 199 8.00 4.94 -8.37
C ASN A 199 9.18 3.99 -8.60
N LYS A 200 9.88 4.18 -9.72
CA LYS A 200 11.16 3.50 -9.96
C LYS A 200 12.26 4.07 -9.07
N GLY A 201 13.14 3.18 -8.64
CA GLY A 201 14.21 3.48 -7.71
C GLY A 201 13.87 2.97 -6.32
N LEU A 202 14.86 2.32 -5.71
CA LEU A 202 14.86 1.94 -4.30
C LEU A 202 15.25 3.14 -3.44
N LEU A 203 15.16 2.97 -2.12
CA LEU A 203 15.67 3.90 -1.14
C LEU A 203 17.12 4.28 -1.46
N TYR A 204 17.39 5.56 -1.34
CA TYR A 204 18.67 6.16 -1.72
C TYR A 204 19.54 6.38 -0.48
N GLY A 205 20.85 6.42 -0.66
CA GLY A 205 21.79 6.73 0.42
C GLY A 205 21.96 5.62 1.47
N GLY A 206 21.57 4.37 1.15
CA GLY A 206 21.69 3.23 2.07
C GLY A 206 20.65 3.18 3.18
N LEU A 207 19.56 3.96 3.04
CA LEU A 207 18.44 3.95 3.97
C LEU A 207 17.62 2.66 3.87
N THR A 208 17.07 2.22 4.99
CA THR A 208 16.09 1.13 5.05
C THR A 208 14.67 1.64 5.33
N ILE A 209 13.67 0.81 5.07
CA ILE A 209 12.27 1.09 5.39
C ILE A 209 12.08 1.37 6.89
N GLU A 210 12.80 0.66 7.75
CA GLU A 210 12.72 0.89 9.19
C GLU A 210 13.23 2.29 9.56
N GLN A 211 14.40 2.68 9.03
CA GLN A 211 15.02 3.97 9.35
C GLN A 211 14.18 5.16 8.90
N ILE A 212 13.58 5.12 7.71
CA ILE A 212 12.73 6.23 7.25
C ILE A 212 11.46 6.39 8.10
N LYS A 213 11.01 5.31 8.77
CA LYS A 213 9.85 5.33 9.67
C LYS A 213 10.21 5.83 11.07
N THR A 214 11.42 5.56 11.56
CA THR A 214 11.78 5.78 12.97
C THR A 214 12.79 6.91 13.21
N GLU A 215 13.75 7.13 12.30
CA GLU A 215 14.94 7.97 12.57
C GLU A 215 14.84 9.40 11.99
N MET A 216 13.74 9.75 11.32
CA MET A 216 13.56 11.07 10.65
C MET A 216 14.71 11.43 9.68
N VAL A 217 15.28 10.41 9.05
CA VAL A 217 16.36 10.54 8.06
C VAL A 217 15.81 10.69 6.65
N SER A 218 16.52 11.43 5.81
CA SER A 218 16.12 11.67 4.42
C SER A 218 17.33 11.94 3.53
N GLU A 219 17.60 11.00 2.62
CA GLU A 219 18.59 11.13 1.56
C GLU A 219 17.88 11.27 0.21
N ARG A 220 18.14 12.36 -0.52
CA ARG A 220 17.45 12.66 -1.79
C ARG A 220 18.28 12.22 -2.97
N ARG A 221 17.62 11.52 -3.90
CA ARG A 221 18.22 11.13 -5.19
C ARG A 221 18.38 12.35 -6.11
N ASN A 222 17.36 13.21 -6.16
CA ASN A 222 17.33 14.42 -6.96
C ASN A 222 17.32 15.67 -6.05
N GLU A 223 18.51 16.08 -5.59
CA GLU A 223 18.68 17.21 -4.68
C GLU A 223 18.26 18.56 -5.29
N LEU A 224 18.54 18.81 -6.58
CA LEU A 224 18.17 20.05 -7.25
C LEU A 224 16.66 20.15 -7.43
N ILE A 225 15.97 19.05 -7.79
CA ILE A 225 14.50 19.02 -7.81
C ILE A 225 13.96 19.33 -6.41
N ALA A 226 14.50 18.68 -5.37
CA ALA A 226 14.11 18.92 -3.99
C ALA A 226 14.38 20.38 -3.55
N GLU A 227 15.52 20.96 -3.95
CA GLU A 227 15.84 22.37 -3.70
C GLU A 227 14.75 23.27 -4.30
N ILE A 228 14.34 23.04 -5.55
CA ILE A 228 13.30 23.84 -6.22
C ILE A 228 11.93 23.69 -5.55
N PHE A 229 11.52 22.48 -5.15
CA PHE A 229 10.25 22.29 -4.44
C PHE A 229 10.25 22.92 -3.04
N HIS A 230 11.41 22.95 -2.37
CA HIS A 230 11.53 23.62 -1.08
C HIS A 230 11.36 25.14 -1.19
N GLU A 231 11.82 25.77 -2.28
CA GLU A 231 11.68 27.23 -2.51
C GLU A 231 10.22 27.70 -2.52
N ILE A 232 9.29 26.81 -2.86
CA ILE A 232 7.83 27.07 -2.87
C ILE A 232 7.08 26.35 -1.74
N HIS A 233 7.80 25.87 -0.72
CA HIS A 233 7.22 25.18 0.44
C HIS A 233 6.41 23.92 0.10
N TRP A 234 6.76 23.22 -0.98
CA TRP A 234 6.14 21.93 -1.30
C TRP A 234 6.75 20.77 -0.51
N ILE A 235 8.01 20.91 -0.06
CA ILE A 235 8.67 19.92 0.79
C ILE A 235 9.45 20.58 1.93
N GLU A 236 9.68 19.81 3.00
CA GLU A 236 10.49 20.18 4.15
C GLU A 236 11.89 19.54 4.12
N LYS A 237 12.91 20.26 4.61
CA LYS A 237 14.31 19.78 4.59
C LYS A 237 14.67 18.78 5.71
N TRP A 238 13.82 18.61 6.71
CA TRP A 238 14.13 17.88 7.94
C TRP A 238 13.63 16.42 7.99
N GLY A 239 13.37 15.78 6.85
CA GLY A 239 12.95 14.37 6.81
C GLY A 239 11.59 14.10 7.47
N ARG A 240 10.72 15.12 7.54
CA ARG A 240 9.41 15.00 8.19
C ARG A 240 8.33 14.36 7.32
N GLY A 241 8.59 14.18 6.02
CA GLY A 241 7.61 13.71 5.05
C GLY A 241 6.98 12.37 5.39
N ILE A 242 7.81 11.33 5.61
CA ILE A 242 7.32 10.01 6.01
C ILE A 242 6.56 10.06 7.35
N ARG A 243 7.04 10.88 8.29
CA ARG A 243 6.36 11.07 9.58
C ARG A 243 5.01 11.78 9.42
N LEU A 244 4.91 12.75 8.52
CA LEU A 244 3.65 13.42 8.19
C LEU A 244 2.64 12.39 7.66
N ILE A 245 3.06 11.58 6.67
CA ILE A 245 2.25 10.49 6.12
C ILE A 245 1.77 9.57 7.25
N LEU A 246 2.67 9.04 8.08
CA LEU A 246 2.32 8.13 9.17
C LEU A 246 1.49 8.79 10.28
N SER A 247 1.62 10.09 10.50
CA SER A 247 0.82 10.80 11.50
C SER A 247 -0.64 10.97 11.07
N MET A 248 -0.87 11.11 9.76
CA MET A 248 -2.22 11.28 9.18
C MET A 248 -2.84 9.93 8.81
N GLU A 249 -2.02 9.00 8.34
CA GLU A 249 -2.38 7.67 7.89
C GLU A 249 -1.46 6.62 8.55
N PRO A 250 -1.74 6.23 9.81
CA PRO A 250 -0.87 5.32 10.58
C PRO A 250 -0.70 3.93 9.97
N GLU A 251 -1.68 3.49 9.18
CA GLU A 251 -1.66 2.21 8.49
C GLU A 251 -1.02 2.27 7.11
N ALA A 252 -0.48 3.44 6.71
CA ALA A 252 0.29 3.55 5.48
C ALA A 252 1.51 2.63 5.52
N ASP A 253 1.75 1.94 4.41
CA ASP A 253 2.82 0.96 4.27
C ASP A 253 3.81 1.37 3.18
N PHE A 254 5.07 1.00 3.37
CA PHE A 254 6.18 1.34 2.50
C PHE A 254 6.94 0.07 2.16
N LYS A 255 7.10 -0.22 0.86
CA LYS A 255 7.72 -1.46 0.38
C LYS A 255 8.66 -1.21 -0.78
N GLU A 256 9.71 -2.02 -0.83
CA GLU A 256 10.56 -2.19 -1.99
C GLU A 256 10.21 -3.51 -2.65
N VAL A 257 9.78 -3.47 -3.91
CA VAL A 257 9.42 -4.65 -4.70
C VAL A 257 10.16 -4.61 -6.03
N GLY A 258 11.12 -5.51 -6.20
CA GLY A 258 12.02 -5.50 -7.35
C GLY A 258 12.84 -4.21 -7.39
N THR A 259 12.57 -3.34 -8.37
CA THR A 259 13.23 -2.03 -8.52
C THR A 259 12.30 -0.85 -8.25
N GLN A 260 11.16 -1.10 -7.60
CA GLN A 260 10.15 -0.09 -7.30
C GLN A 260 10.03 0.14 -5.80
N PHE A 261 9.91 1.40 -5.42
CA PHE A 261 9.42 1.81 -4.11
C PHE A 261 7.92 2.08 -4.21
N ILE A 262 7.17 1.63 -3.21
CA ILE A 262 5.70 1.67 -3.19
C ILE A 262 5.24 2.23 -1.86
N VAL A 263 4.46 3.31 -1.91
CA VAL A 263 3.67 3.82 -0.79
C VAL A 263 2.24 3.32 -0.95
N THR A 264 1.70 2.69 0.09
CA THR A 264 0.33 2.15 0.09
C THR A 264 -0.50 2.82 1.16
N PHE A 265 -1.64 3.38 0.76
CA PHE A 265 -2.68 3.89 1.64
C PHE A 265 -3.87 2.93 1.64
N LYS A 266 -4.32 2.51 2.82
CA LYS A 266 -5.55 1.73 2.92
C LYS A 266 -6.78 2.62 2.71
N ARG A 267 -7.83 2.07 2.10
CA ARG A 267 -9.10 2.76 1.90
C ARG A 267 -10.08 2.37 3.02
N LYS A 268 -10.17 3.22 4.04
CA LYS A 268 -10.94 2.98 5.28
C LYS A 268 -12.41 2.65 5.03
N TYR A 269 -13.03 3.21 4.00
CA TYR A 269 -14.42 2.90 3.67
C TYR A 269 -14.60 1.43 3.22
N PHE A 270 -13.56 0.84 2.64
CA PHE A 270 -13.54 -0.57 2.29
C PHE A 270 -13.04 -1.47 3.40
N GLU A 271 -12.31 -0.98 4.40
CA GLU A 271 -12.10 -1.76 5.63
C GLU A 271 -13.35 -1.76 6.48
N GLU A 272 -14.07 -0.65 6.65
CA GLU A 272 -15.36 -0.70 7.34
C GLU A 272 -16.38 -1.51 6.56
N ASN A 273 -16.31 -1.55 5.22
CA ASN A 273 -17.18 -2.39 4.42
C ASN A 273 -16.64 -3.80 4.18
N GLU A 274 -15.36 -4.11 4.30
CA GLU A 274 -14.81 -5.49 4.34
C GLU A 274 -14.70 -5.99 5.78
N GLU A 275 -14.92 -5.17 6.80
CA GLU A 275 -15.29 -5.55 8.16
C GLU A 275 -16.82 -5.58 8.27
N LYS A 276 -17.60 -4.90 7.43
CA LYS A 276 -19.07 -5.15 7.30
C LYS A 276 -19.43 -6.22 6.26
N VAL A 277 -18.49 -6.61 5.39
CA VAL A 277 -18.64 -7.67 4.34
C VAL A 277 -17.68 -8.84 4.58
N GLY A 278 -16.61 -8.66 5.35
CA GLY A 278 -15.67 -9.70 5.83
C GLY A 278 -15.61 -9.84 7.36
N GLU A 279 -16.29 -8.98 8.13
CA GLU A 279 -17.27 -9.54 9.06
C GLU A 279 -18.60 -9.54 8.30
N GLY A 280 -18.90 -10.68 7.67
CA GLY A 280 -20.24 -10.97 7.21
C GLY A 280 -21.20 -10.90 8.41
N LYS A 281 -21.73 -9.70 8.70
CA LYS A 281 -22.87 -9.50 9.60
C LYS A 281 -24.14 -10.17 9.07
N VAL A 282 -24.14 -10.62 7.82
CA VAL A 282 -25.22 -11.45 7.26
C VAL A 282 -25.03 -12.94 7.58
N GLU A 283 -23.81 -13.44 7.80
CA GLU A 283 -23.62 -14.87 8.15
C GLU A 283 -23.70 -15.10 9.66
N LYS A 284 -23.14 -14.21 10.50
CA LYS A 284 -23.19 -14.38 11.97
C LYS A 284 -24.52 -14.03 12.64
N GLU A 285 -25.32 -13.11 12.09
CA GLU A 285 -26.67 -12.85 12.63
C GLU A 285 -27.66 -13.93 12.19
N VAL A 286 -27.56 -14.43 10.95
CA VAL A 286 -28.38 -15.57 10.51
C VAL A 286 -27.92 -16.85 11.23
N GLU A 287 -26.63 -17.13 11.40
CA GLU A 287 -26.21 -18.28 12.20
C GLU A 287 -26.59 -18.14 13.68
N LYS A 288 -26.50 -16.97 14.31
CA LYS A 288 -26.94 -16.80 15.72
C LYS A 288 -28.45 -16.76 15.91
N GLU A 289 -29.23 -16.24 14.96
CA GLU A 289 -30.69 -16.31 14.99
C GLU A 289 -31.17 -17.73 14.65
N VAL A 290 -30.56 -18.40 13.67
CA VAL A 290 -30.85 -19.81 13.34
C VAL A 290 -30.38 -20.72 14.47
N GLU A 291 -29.23 -20.51 15.12
CA GLU A 291 -28.82 -21.26 16.30
C GLU A 291 -29.79 -21.02 17.46
N LYS A 292 -30.22 -19.79 17.73
CA LYS A 292 -31.22 -19.51 18.78
C LYS A 292 -32.63 -20.02 18.46
N GLU A 293 -33.05 -20.06 17.19
CA GLU A 293 -34.32 -20.67 16.78
C GLU A 293 -34.25 -22.19 16.79
N VAL A 294 -33.13 -22.78 16.34
CA VAL A 294 -32.88 -24.23 16.36
C VAL A 294 -32.75 -24.72 17.79
N GLU A 295 -32.07 -24.00 18.69
CA GLU A 295 -31.96 -24.33 20.11
C GLU A 295 -33.34 -24.29 20.79
N LYS A 296 -34.14 -23.24 20.52
CA LYS A 296 -35.55 -23.17 20.98
C LYS A 296 -36.45 -24.26 20.36
N GLU A 297 -36.21 -24.65 19.12
CA GLU A 297 -36.98 -25.71 18.45
C GLU A 297 -36.59 -27.09 18.98
N VAL A 298 -35.29 -27.35 19.20
CA VAL A 298 -34.77 -28.55 19.84
C VAL A 298 -35.32 -28.67 21.26
N GLU A 299 -35.31 -27.60 22.05
CA GLU A 299 -35.86 -27.58 23.40
C GLU A 299 -37.37 -27.90 23.40
N ARG A 300 -38.15 -27.28 22.50
CA ARG A 300 -39.58 -27.60 22.27
C ARG A 300 -39.82 -29.03 21.78
N GLN A 301 -38.91 -29.59 20.99
CA GLN A 301 -39.02 -30.97 20.50
C GLN A 301 -38.65 -31.98 21.59
N VAL A 302 -37.72 -31.64 22.49
CA VAL A 302 -37.32 -32.44 23.66
C VAL A 302 -38.43 -32.50 24.71
N GLU A 303 -39.19 -31.41 24.92
CA GLU A 303 -40.38 -31.42 25.78
C GLU A 303 -41.45 -32.42 25.30
N LYS A 304 -41.55 -32.64 23.98
CA LYS A 304 -42.52 -33.55 23.34
C LYS A 304 -42.01 -35.00 23.22
N LEU A 305 -40.88 -35.35 23.83
CA LEU A 305 -40.36 -36.71 23.83
C LEU A 305 -40.96 -37.56 24.93
N THR A 306 -41.07 -38.87 24.67
CA THR A 306 -41.40 -39.84 25.71
C THR A 306 -40.23 -40.00 26.68
N GLU A 307 -40.48 -40.43 27.92
CA GLU A 307 -39.43 -40.65 28.91
C GLU A 307 -38.35 -41.62 28.43
N THR A 308 -38.74 -42.64 27.65
CA THR A 308 -37.80 -43.55 26.97
C THR A 308 -36.87 -42.82 26.00
N GLN A 309 -37.39 -41.89 25.20
CA GLN A 309 -36.60 -41.11 24.25
C GLN A 309 -35.66 -40.12 24.94
N LYS A 310 -36.10 -39.50 26.04
CA LYS A 310 -35.24 -38.63 26.87
C LYS A 310 -34.09 -39.42 27.51
N LEU A 311 -34.36 -40.63 27.98
CA LEU A 311 -33.33 -41.52 28.54
C LEU A 311 -32.33 -41.95 27.46
N MET A 312 -32.78 -42.27 26.24
CA MET A 312 -31.91 -42.56 25.11
C MET A 312 -30.99 -41.39 24.75
N LEU A 313 -31.50 -40.15 24.78
CA LEU A 313 -30.68 -38.97 24.54
C LEU A 313 -29.58 -38.79 25.59
N ARG A 314 -29.90 -39.00 26.88
CA ARG A 314 -28.88 -38.97 27.95
C ARG A 314 -27.81 -40.03 27.75
N LEU A 315 -28.19 -41.27 27.43
CA LEU A 315 -27.24 -42.35 27.20
C LEU A 315 -26.33 -42.11 26.01
N VAL A 316 -26.84 -41.50 24.94
CA VAL A 316 -26.02 -41.12 23.77
C VAL A 316 -25.02 -40.03 24.14
N LYS A 317 -25.36 -39.07 25.00
CA LYS A 317 -24.43 -38.04 25.48
C LYS A 317 -23.34 -38.61 26.37
N GLU A 318 -23.73 -39.47 27.32
CA GLU A 318 -22.80 -40.05 28.30
C GLU A 318 -21.91 -41.13 27.68
N SER A 319 -22.38 -41.82 26.64
CA SER A 319 -21.66 -42.91 25.99
C SER A 319 -21.90 -42.91 24.47
N PRO A 320 -21.16 -42.09 23.70
CA PRO A 320 -21.33 -41.96 22.25
C PRO A 320 -21.23 -43.29 21.47
N TYR A 321 -20.43 -44.24 21.95
CA TYR A 321 -20.21 -45.54 21.28
C TYR A 321 -21.25 -46.61 21.63
N ILE A 322 -22.27 -46.27 22.42
CA ILE A 322 -23.26 -47.24 22.90
C ILE A 322 -23.99 -47.94 21.75
N SER A 323 -24.01 -49.27 21.81
CA SER A 323 -24.70 -50.11 20.85
C SER A 323 -26.20 -50.16 21.11
N ILE A 324 -26.96 -50.54 20.07
CA ILE A 324 -28.42 -50.77 20.19
C ILE A 324 -28.72 -51.84 21.25
N LYS A 325 -27.83 -52.83 21.41
CA LYS A 325 -27.98 -53.91 22.38
C LYS A 325 -27.78 -53.40 23.81
N GLU A 326 -26.74 -52.59 24.05
CA GLU A 326 -26.49 -51.98 25.35
C GLU A 326 -27.60 -50.98 25.74
N MET A 327 -28.09 -50.17 24.80
CA MET A 327 -29.27 -49.31 25.05
C MET A 327 -30.51 -50.14 25.42
N SER A 328 -30.72 -51.28 24.75
CA SER A 328 -31.83 -52.20 25.02
C SER A 328 -31.74 -52.78 26.44
N GLU A 329 -30.54 -53.14 26.88
CA GLU A 329 -30.27 -53.69 28.23
C GLU A 329 -30.44 -52.63 29.32
N ILE A 330 -29.95 -51.41 29.10
CA ILE A 330 -30.02 -50.32 30.09
C ILE A 330 -31.44 -49.77 30.25
N ILE A 331 -32.18 -49.64 29.14
CA ILE A 331 -33.55 -49.08 29.15
C ILE A 331 -34.61 -50.16 29.43
N GLY A 332 -34.27 -51.44 29.24
CA GLY A 332 -35.18 -52.56 29.50
C GLY A 332 -36.27 -52.75 28.45
N ILE A 333 -36.02 -52.36 27.19
CA ILE A 333 -36.96 -52.53 26.07
C ILE A 333 -36.31 -53.29 24.92
N ARG A 334 -37.12 -53.92 24.05
CA ARG A 334 -36.62 -54.71 22.92
C ARG A 334 -35.77 -53.87 21.96
N THR A 335 -34.73 -54.46 21.38
CA THR A 335 -33.85 -53.83 20.36
C THR A 335 -34.64 -53.26 19.17
N SER A 336 -35.73 -53.92 18.76
CA SER A 336 -36.64 -53.41 17.73
C SER A 336 -37.34 -52.10 18.11
N SER A 337 -37.61 -51.90 19.40
CA SER A 337 -38.21 -50.68 19.93
C SER A 337 -37.16 -49.56 20.09
N ILE A 338 -35.92 -49.92 20.44
CA ILE A 338 -34.77 -49.00 20.41
C ILE A 338 -34.55 -48.50 18.98
N ASP A 339 -34.56 -49.37 17.98
CA ASP A 339 -34.36 -48.99 16.59
C ASP A 339 -35.43 -47.99 16.10
N LYS A 340 -36.71 -48.26 16.41
CA LYS A 340 -37.82 -47.32 16.12
C LYS A 340 -37.64 -45.95 16.78
N ASN A 341 -37.19 -45.93 18.04
CA ASN A 341 -36.92 -44.68 18.74
C ASN A 341 -35.71 -43.94 18.18
N ILE A 342 -34.65 -44.65 17.78
CA ILE A 342 -33.49 -44.07 17.08
C ILE A 342 -33.94 -43.44 15.76
N GLN A 343 -34.76 -44.12 14.96
CA GLN A 343 -35.29 -43.55 13.72
C GLN A 343 -36.14 -42.30 13.98
N THR A 344 -36.93 -42.30 15.05
CA THR A 344 -37.74 -41.15 15.45
C THR A 344 -36.87 -39.97 15.89
N LEU A 345 -35.84 -40.22 16.70
CA LEU A 345 -34.90 -39.19 17.17
C LEU A 345 -34.03 -38.65 16.02
N LYS A 346 -33.64 -39.50 15.06
CA LYS A 346 -32.97 -39.08 13.81
C LYS A 346 -33.88 -38.19 12.96
N LYS A 347 -35.16 -38.58 12.79
CA LYS A 347 -36.14 -37.81 12.00
C LYS A 347 -36.43 -36.45 12.65
N LYS A 348 -36.38 -36.38 13.98
CA LYS A 348 -36.46 -35.13 14.75
C LYS A 348 -35.14 -34.35 14.80
N GLY A 349 -34.07 -34.84 14.18
CA GLY A 349 -32.78 -34.14 14.16
C GLY A 349 -32.09 -34.06 15.53
N LEU A 350 -32.41 -34.95 16.48
CA LEU A 350 -31.87 -34.90 17.84
C LEU A 350 -30.61 -35.77 18.03
N ILE A 351 -30.41 -36.76 17.15
CA ILE A 351 -29.20 -37.59 17.13
C ILE A 351 -28.77 -37.87 15.68
N LYS A 352 -27.46 -37.98 15.45
CA LYS A 352 -26.88 -38.47 14.19
C LYS A 352 -25.88 -39.59 14.44
N ARG A 353 -25.69 -40.46 13.44
CA ARG A 353 -24.63 -41.49 13.47
C ARG A 353 -23.45 -40.96 12.67
N VAL A 354 -22.28 -40.92 13.28
CA VAL A 354 -21.02 -40.52 12.63
C VAL A 354 -20.15 -41.76 12.42
N GLY A 355 -19.69 -41.95 11.19
CA GLY A 355 -18.85 -43.07 10.80
C GLY A 355 -19.61 -44.33 10.33
N PRO A 356 -18.88 -45.43 10.05
CA PRO A 356 -19.42 -46.63 9.42
C PRO A 356 -20.43 -47.38 10.31
N ALA A 357 -21.30 -48.18 9.67
CA ALA A 357 -22.35 -48.96 10.36
C ALA A 357 -21.79 -49.90 11.45
N ARG A 358 -20.55 -50.38 11.28
CA ARG A 358 -19.76 -51.05 12.32
C ARG A 358 -18.60 -50.14 12.69
N GLY A 359 -18.56 -49.67 13.95
CA GLY A 359 -17.48 -48.84 14.48
C GLY A 359 -17.76 -47.33 14.53
N GLY A 360 -18.86 -46.83 13.95
CA GLY A 360 -19.29 -45.45 14.13
C GLY A 360 -19.88 -45.19 15.53
N HIS A 361 -20.03 -43.92 15.91
CA HIS A 361 -20.62 -43.50 17.19
C HIS A 361 -21.85 -42.60 16.97
N TRP A 362 -22.65 -42.45 18.02
CA TRP A 362 -23.79 -41.55 18.08
C TRP A 362 -23.36 -40.19 18.58
N GLU A 363 -23.87 -39.14 17.97
CA GLU A 363 -23.69 -37.75 18.41
C GLU A 363 -25.08 -37.16 18.64
N ALA A 364 -25.34 -36.70 19.87
CA ALA A 364 -26.53 -35.90 20.15
C ALA A 364 -26.33 -34.51 19.51
N ILE A 365 -27.34 -34.04 18.78
CA ILE A 365 -27.25 -32.72 18.13
C ILE A 365 -27.63 -31.68 19.18
N GLU A 366 -26.62 -31.19 19.89
CA GLU A 366 -26.64 -29.90 20.59
C GLU A 366 -25.56 -29.04 19.95
N LYS A 367 -25.93 -27.85 19.50
CA LYS A 367 -24.99 -26.81 19.12
C LYS A 367 -25.30 -25.58 19.95
#